data_AF-A0A5N9H5L7-F1
#
_entry.id   AF-A0A5N9H5L7-F1
#
_cell.length_a   1.000
_cell.length_b   1.000
_cell.length_c   1.000
_cell.angle_alpha   90.00
_cell.angle_beta   90.00
_cell.angle_gamma   90.00
#
_symmetry.space_group_name_H-M   'P 1'
#
loop_
_entity.id
_entity.type
_entity.pdbx_description
1 polymer ?
#
loop_
_entity_poly.entity_id
_entity_poly.type
_entity_poly.pdbx_seq_one_letter_code
_entity_poly.pdbx_strand_id
1 'polypeptide(L)' 'MTSDAIGRVQKALQYSSEPERVSVKTFSATFEGNHSIHEVIYNHEHWTCNCRAYSSQKVCSHTMAVQAILDQILRAAD' A
#
# COMPACT_ATOMS: atom_id res chain seq x y z
N MET A 1 -22.28 27.65 -0.13
CA MET A 1 -21.33 26.89 0.72
C MET A 1 -21.70 25.41 0.90
N THR A 2 -22.96 24.98 0.72
CA THR A 2 -23.36 23.56 0.72
C THR A 2 -23.05 22.81 -0.60
N SER A 3 -23.09 23.53 -1.73
CA SER A 3 -22.80 22.97 -3.06
C SER A 3 -21.38 22.41 -3.20
N ASP A 4 -20.38 23.06 -2.61
CA ASP A 4 -18.98 22.64 -2.75
C ASP A 4 -18.71 21.33 -2.03
N ALA A 5 -19.32 21.12 -0.86
CA ALA A 5 -19.20 19.88 -0.11
C ALA A 5 -19.83 18.70 -0.86
N ILE A 6 -21.04 18.90 -1.41
CA ILE A 6 -21.73 17.89 -2.22
C ILE A 6 -20.92 17.55 -3.47
N GLY A 7 -20.40 18.57 -4.17
CA GLY A 7 -19.56 18.37 -5.36
C GLY A 7 -18.28 17.58 -5.08
N ARG A 8 -17.65 17.77 -3.91
CA ARG A 8 -16.47 16.97 -3.50
C ARG A 8 -16.84 15.50 -3.25
N VAL A 9 -17.99 15.23 -2.61
CA VAL A 9 -18.46 13.86 -2.36
C VAL A 9 -18.77 13.15 -3.67
N GLN A 10 -19.48 13.80 -4.59
CA GLN A 10 -19.79 13.24 -5.92
C GLN A 10 -18.52 12.92 -6.70
N LYS A 11 -17.53 13.83 -6.70
CA LYS A 11 -16.23 13.59 -7.32
C LYS A 11 -15.47 12.45 -6.66
N ALA A 12 -15.49 12.33 -5.34
CA ALA A 12 -14.84 11.22 -4.63
C ALA A 12 -15.43 9.86 -5.06
N LEU A 13 -16.76 9.75 -5.14
CA LEU A 13 -17.45 8.54 -5.62
C LEU A 13 -17.17 8.24 -7.10
N GLN A 14 -17.09 9.28 -7.94
CA GLN A 14 -16.68 9.10 -9.33
C GLN A 14 -15.24 8.55 -9.39
N TYR A 15 -14.32 9.19 -8.69
CA TYR A 15 -12.89 8.88 -8.79
C TYR A 15 -12.54 7.52 -8.19
N SER A 16 -13.32 7.03 -7.21
CA SER A 16 -13.15 5.67 -6.68
C SER A 16 -13.49 4.58 -7.71
N SER A 17 -14.25 4.92 -8.77
CA SER A 17 -14.59 4.02 -9.87
C SER A 17 -13.62 4.12 -11.07
N GLU A 18 -12.62 5.00 -11.00
CA GLU A 18 -11.64 5.30 -12.07
C GLU A 18 -10.20 5.00 -11.58
N PRO A 19 -9.87 3.73 -11.24
CA PRO A 19 -8.60 3.38 -10.58
C PRO A 19 -7.36 3.73 -11.42
N GLU A 20 -7.47 3.78 -12.74
CA GLU A 20 -6.39 4.17 -13.66
C GLU A 20 -5.89 5.61 -13.45
N ARG A 21 -6.65 6.45 -12.75
CA ARG A 21 -6.28 7.83 -12.44
C ARG A 21 -5.32 7.95 -11.25
N VAL A 22 -5.12 6.87 -10.51
CA VAL A 22 -4.29 6.86 -9.31
C VAL A 22 -3.12 5.90 -9.51
N SER A 23 -1.91 6.39 -9.21
CA SER A 23 -0.72 5.55 -9.09
C SER A 23 -0.09 5.72 -7.71
N VAL A 24 0.15 4.60 -7.04
CA VAL A 24 0.90 4.58 -5.77
C VAL A 24 2.38 4.55 -6.11
N LYS A 25 3.07 5.67 -5.90
CA LYS A 25 4.52 5.78 -6.20
C LYS A 25 5.38 5.14 -5.14
N THR A 26 5.04 5.37 -3.87
CA THR A 26 5.83 4.89 -2.74
C THR A 26 4.93 4.52 -1.58
N PHE A 27 5.27 3.43 -0.90
CA PHE A 27 4.66 2.99 0.35
C PHE A 27 5.76 2.52 1.29
N SER A 28 5.64 2.80 2.58
CA SER A 28 6.57 2.34 3.61
C SER A 28 5.79 1.78 4.79
N ALA A 29 6.24 0.63 5.31
CA ALA A 29 5.69 0.01 6.51
C ALA A 29 6.81 -0.40 7.46
N THR A 30 6.53 -0.21 8.74
CA THR A 30 7.27 -0.84 9.83
C THR A 30 6.60 -2.18 10.15
N PHE A 31 7.33 -3.27 9.97
CA PHE A 31 6.87 -4.62 10.22
C PHE A 31 7.51 -5.15 11.50
N GLU A 32 6.70 -5.41 12.51
CA GLU A 32 7.16 -6.03 13.76
C GLU A 32 7.19 -7.56 13.59
N GLY A 33 8.38 -8.11 13.36
CA GLY A 33 8.60 -9.54 13.37
C GLY A 33 8.87 -10.05 14.79
N ASN A 34 8.84 -11.38 14.95
CA ASN A 34 9.03 -12.03 16.26
C ASN A 34 10.35 -11.67 16.97
N HIS A 35 11.38 -11.26 16.22
CA HIS A 35 12.73 -11.04 16.74
C HIS A 35 13.31 -9.67 16.39
N SER A 36 12.69 -8.93 15.48
CA SER A 36 13.24 -7.70 14.92
C SER A 36 12.16 -6.89 14.23
N ILE A 37 12.39 -5.58 14.15
CA ILE A 37 11.58 -4.66 13.36
C ILE A 37 12.20 -4.55 11.97
N HIS A 38 11.37 -4.64 10.95
CA HIS A 38 11.75 -4.56 9.56
C HIS A 38 11.11 -3.38 8.87
N GLU A 39 11.88 -2.67 8.07
CA GLU A 39 11.35 -1.67 7.16
C GLU A 39 11.05 -2.33 5.82
N VAL A 40 9.82 -2.16 5.35
CA VAL A 40 9.35 -2.63 4.04
C VAL A 40 8.97 -1.41 3.21
N ILE A 41 9.56 -1.27 2.03
CA ILE A 41 9.31 -0.14 1.13
C ILE A 41 8.89 -0.68 -0.23
N TYR A 42 7.82 -0.12 -0.78
CA TYR A 42 7.50 -0.21 -2.20
C TYR A 42 7.86 1.13 -2.84
N ASN A 43 8.64 1.12 -3.91
CA ASN A 43 9.04 2.32 -4.63
C ASN A 43 9.07 2.04 -6.13
N HIS A 44 8.21 2.73 -6.89
CA HIS A 44 8.07 2.59 -8.35
C HIS A 44 8.17 1.14 -8.82
N GLU A 45 7.24 0.28 -8.39
CA GLU A 45 7.15 -1.15 -8.76
C GLU A 45 8.14 -2.11 -8.08
N HIS A 46 9.07 -1.58 -7.28
CA HIS A 46 10.05 -2.40 -6.57
C HIS A 46 9.76 -2.47 -5.08
N TRP A 47 9.64 -3.70 -4.58
CA TRP A 47 9.68 -3.96 -3.15
C TRP A 47 11.10 -3.94 -2.64
N THR A 48 11.29 -3.57 -1.38
CA THR A 48 12.51 -3.78 -0.63
C THR A 48 12.16 -4.08 0.83
N CYS A 49 13.00 -4.88 1.47
CA CYS A 49 12.93 -5.11 2.91
C CYS A 49 14.35 -5.17 3.47
N ASN A 50 14.58 -4.59 4.64
CA ASN A 50 15.88 -4.58 5.29
C ASN A 50 16.32 -5.95 5.89
N CYS A 51 15.50 -7.00 5.77
CA CYS A 51 15.82 -8.31 6.31
C CYS A 51 16.84 -9.09 5.45
N ARG A 52 17.59 -10.00 6.08
CA ARG A 52 18.64 -10.79 5.41
C ARG A 52 18.11 -11.66 4.26
N ALA A 53 16.91 -12.23 4.39
CA ALA A 53 16.31 -13.07 3.35
C ALA A 53 16.04 -12.28 2.06
N TYR A 54 15.58 -11.03 2.19
CA TYR A 54 15.32 -10.16 1.05
C TYR A 54 16.61 -9.83 0.30
N SER A 55 17.70 -9.56 1.02
CA SER A 55 18.99 -9.24 0.40
C SER A 55 19.46 -10.33 -0.57
N SER A 56 19.22 -11.61 -0.26
CA SER A 56 19.62 -12.75 -1.10
C SER A 56 18.60 -13.14 -2.16
N GLN A 57 17.30 -13.12 -1.85
CA GLN A 57 16.26 -13.68 -2.73
C GLN A 57 15.41 -12.63 -3.43
N LYS A 58 15.51 -11.35 -3.04
CA LYS A 58 14.62 -10.25 -3.48
C LYS A 58 13.14 -10.49 -3.17
N VAL A 59 12.88 -11.37 -2.20
CA VAL A 59 11.57 -11.68 -1.63
C VAL A 59 11.78 -12.14 -0.19
N CYS A 60 10.82 -11.85 0.69
CA CYS A 60 10.80 -12.37 2.05
C CYS A 60 9.36 -12.44 2.58
N SER A 61 9.17 -13.10 3.73
CA SER A 61 7.88 -13.16 4.41
C SER A 61 7.29 -11.78 4.69
N HIS A 62 8.10 -10.76 4.96
CA HIS A 62 7.62 -9.40 5.22
C HIS A 62 7.02 -8.74 3.98
N THR A 63 7.71 -8.77 2.83
CA THR A 63 7.15 -8.21 1.59
C THR A 63 5.89 -8.96 1.17
N MET A 64 5.89 -10.29 1.29
CA MET A 64 4.73 -11.12 1.00
C MET A 64 3.54 -10.80 1.91
N ALA A 65 3.79 -10.67 3.22
CA ALA A 65 2.75 -10.35 4.19
C ALA A 65 2.18 -8.94 3.96
N VAL A 66 3.05 -7.94 3.73
CA VAL A 66 2.62 -6.56 3.45
C VAL A 66 1.77 -6.49 2.18
N GLN A 67 2.15 -7.18 1.11
CA GLN A 67 1.33 -7.27 -0.10
C GLN A 67 -0.05 -7.86 0.19
N ALA A 68 -0.12 -8.98 0.91
CA ALA A 68 -1.39 -9.61 1.28
C ALA A 68 -2.26 -8.75 2.23
N ILE A 69 -1.64 -7.97 3.12
CA ILE A 69 -2.35 -7.03 4.01
C ILE A 69 -2.90 -5.86 3.20
N LEU A 70 -2.11 -5.28 2.30
CA LEU A 70 -2.58 -4.19 1.43
C LEU A 70 -3.73 -4.63 0.54
N ASP A 71 -3.65 -5.83 -0.04
CA ASP A 71 -4.76 -6.40 -0.81
C ASP A 71 -6.05 -6.52 0.02
N GLN A 72 -5.95 -6.89 1.30
CA GLN A 72 -7.10 -6.94 2.20
C GLN A 72 -7.63 -5.55 2.54
N ILE A 73 -6.77 -4.59 2.90
CA ILE A 73 -7.16 -3.21 3.25
C ILE A 73 -7.85 -2.54 2.07
N LEU A 74 -7.33 -2.74 0.85
CA LEU A 74 -7.87 -2.12 -0.36
C LEU A 74 -9.17 -2.78 -0.82
N ARG A 75 -9.40 -4.07 -0.53
CA ARG A 75 -10.66 -4.77 -0.84
C ARG A 75 -11.74 -4.62 0.23
N ALA A 76 -11.36 -4.34 1.48
CA ALA A 76 -12.31 -4.16 2.57
C ALA A 76 -13.00 -2.78 2.56
N ALA A 77 -12.68 -1.91 1.61
CA ALA A 77 -13.25 -0.57 1.47
C ALA A 77 -14.54 -0.51 0.64
N ASP A 78 -15.12 -1.67 0.29
CA ASP A 78 -16.40 -1.80 -0.42
C ASP A 78 -17.60 -1.88 0.54
#